data_AF-A0AAV5UKW4-F1
#
_entry.id   AF-A0AAV5UKW4-F1
#
_cell.length_a   1.000
_cell.length_b   1.000
_cell.length_c   1.000
_cell.angle_alpha   90.00
_cell.angle_beta   90.00
_cell.angle_gamma   90.00
#
_symmetry.space_group_name_H-M   'P 1'
#
loop_
_entity.id
_entity.type
_entity.pdbx_description
1 polymer ?
#
loop_
_entity_poly.entity_id
_entity_poly.type
_entity_poly.pdbx_seq_one_letter_code
_entity_poly.pdbx_strand_id
1 'polypeptide(L)'
;MADDELNDVSSPDGNLNIAYLPSDIIRQIIGMEDESIQSMRRISHRWNALSLEYLKDRKRLPEIESFSWCIDYDRAKTQMEIYVLDSRRAFFGLEKWTKIPNTDKKEIVNLERENSFSASVKKRLPNRLTRLFASCSRIGKVELDLGIERLLIDMRDLTKMLGAVPIREFAFIGLQCFDSDLKTVMDLALAHNADRVSISTETNREFAPSILEGGKLREFIVEAIGLFSSVEITMVYPSDGDFNWEETVFDLERKLKVIAGAATTKSDDGKRRVCITIVPKTVNNRANQTG
;
A
#
# COMPACT_ATOMS: atom_id res chain seq x y z
N MET A 1 -57.36 -51.96 29.03
CA MET A 1 -55.91 -51.69 29.20
C MET A 1 -55.49 -51.00 27.93
N ALA A 2 -54.93 -49.80 28.08
CA ALA A 2 -54.77 -48.83 27.01
C ALA A 2 -53.67 -49.26 26.03
N ASP A 3 -54.03 -49.31 24.75
CA ASP A 3 -53.10 -49.42 23.63
C ASP A 3 -52.55 -48.01 23.35
N ASP A 4 -51.30 -47.82 23.75
CA ASP A 4 -50.53 -46.59 23.61
C ASP A 4 -49.80 -46.64 22.25
N GLU A 5 -50.51 -46.30 21.18
CA GLU A 5 -49.92 -46.11 19.84
C GLU A 5 -49.16 -44.78 19.81
N LEU A 6 -47.88 -44.85 20.17
CA LEU A 6 -46.87 -43.83 19.88
C LEU A 6 -46.69 -43.71 18.36
N ASN A 7 -47.41 -42.75 17.76
CA ASN A 7 -47.15 -42.28 16.41
C ASN A 7 -45.73 -41.69 16.33
N ASP A 8 -44.83 -42.48 15.76
CA ASP A 8 -43.50 -42.07 15.33
C ASP A 8 -43.64 -41.05 14.20
N VAL A 9 -43.74 -39.77 14.58
CA VAL A 9 -43.60 -38.63 13.67
C VAL A 9 -42.14 -38.59 13.23
N SER A 10 -41.84 -39.43 12.26
CA SER A 10 -40.63 -39.38 11.46
C SER A 10 -40.65 -38.05 10.73
N SER A 11 -40.10 -37.03 11.40
CA SER A 11 -39.84 -35.72 10.82
C SER A 11 -39.08 -35.98 9.52
N PRO A 12 -39.61 -35.58 8.35
CA PRO A 12 -38.88 -35.78 7.11
C PRO A 12 -37.60 -34.99 7.27
N ASP A 13 -36.48 -35.70 7.41
CA ASP A 13 -35.13 -35.15 7.33
C ASP A 13 -34.97 -34.61 5.91
N GLY A 14 -35.58 -33.45 5.69
CA GLY A 14 -35.51 -32.68 4.47
C GLY A 14 -34.05 -32.35 4.30
N ASN A 15 -33.40 -33.12 3.45
CA ASN A 15 -31.98 -33.11 3.22
C ASN A 15 -31.56 -31.68 2.82
N LEU A 16 -31.15 -30.89 3.80
CA LEU A 16 -31.00 -29.45 3.66
C LEU A 16 -29.73 -29.18 2.89
N ASN A 17 -29.87 -29.01 1.58
CA ASN A 17 -28.75 -28.81 0.69
C ASN A 17 -28.46 -27.32 0.52
N ILE A 18 -27.28 -26.92 1.00
CA ILE A 18 -26.75 -25.54 0.99
C ILE A 18 -26.71 -24.94 -0.43
N ALA A 19 -26.64 -25.78 -1.49
CA ALA A 19 -26.67 -25.31 -2.87
C ALA A 19 -27.99 -24.63 -3.28
N TYR A 20 -29.09 -24.91 -2.56
CA TYR A 20 -30.43 -24.41 -2.89
C TYR A 20 -30.92 -23.28 -1.97
N LEU A 21 -30.07 -22.74 -1.10
CA LEU A 21 -30.45 -21.59 -0.28
C LEU A 21 -30.95 -20.40 -1.11
N PRO A 22 -31.90 -19.60 -0.61
CA PRO A 22 -32.28 -18.34 -1.22
C PRO A 22 -31.07 -17.40 -1.44
N SER A 23 -31.14 -16.56 -2.48
CA SER A 23 -29.97 -15.79 -2.94
C SER A 23 -29.53 -14.72 -1.94
N ASP A 24 -30.49 -14.12 -1.24
CA ASP A 24 -30.29 -13.20 -0.12
C ASP A 24 -29.51 -13.86 1.03
N ILE A 25 -29.88 -15.08 1.41
CA ILE A 25 -29.16 -15.85 2.44
C ILE A 25 -27.73 -16.15 1.99
N ILE A 26 -27.53 -16.57 0.74
CA ILE A 26 -26.17 -16.80 0.19
C ILE A 26 -25.34 -15.52 0.23
N ARG A 27 -25.92 -14.37 -0.16
CA ARG A 27 -25.21 -13.07 -0.11
C ARG A 27 -24.83 -12.68 1.32
N GLN A 28 -25.71 -12.94 2.29
CA GLN A 28 -25.42 -12.69 3.70
C GLN A 28 -24.26 -13.57 4.19
N ILE A 29 -24.26 -14.87 3.86
CA ILE A 29 -23.16 -15.79 4.21
C ILE A 29 -21.84 -15.32 3.56
N ILE A 30 -21.85 -14.98 2.27
CA ILE A 30 -20.66 -14.46 1.58
C ILE A 30 -20.11 -13.20 2.26
N GLY A 31 -20.99 -12.31 2.72
CA GLY A 31 -20.59 -11.10 3.42
C GLY A 31 -20.05 -11.34 4.83
N MET A 32 -20.46 -12.42 5.50
CA MET A 32 -19.97 -12.81 6.82
C MET A 32 -18.64 -13.58 6.74
N GLU A 33 -18.40 -14.31 5.64
CA GLU A 33 -17.28 -15.25 5.47
C GLU A 33 -16.38 -14.86 4.29
N ASP A 34 -16.06 -13.57 4.15
CA ASP A 34 -15.35 -13.01 2.98
C ASP A 34 -13.99 -13.69 2.70
N GLU A 35 -13.30 -14.16 3.75
CA GLU A 35 -12.04 -14.91 3.66
C GLU A 35 -12.17 -16.25 2.92
N SER A 36 -13.35 -16.89 3.01
CA SER A 36 -13.63 -18.20 2.42
C SER A 36 -14.29 -18.11 1.04
N ILE A 37 -14.37 -16.92 0.44
CA ILE A 37 -15.11 -16.70 -0.81
C ILE A 37 -14.63 -17.56 -1.98
N GLN A 38 -13.33 -17.86 -2.05
CA GLN A 38 -12.79 -18.73 -3.11
C GLN A 38 -13.28 -20.17 -2.98
N SER A 39 -13.45 -20.67 -1.75
CA SER A 39 -14.03 -21.98 -1.47
C SER A 39 -15.54 -21.99 -1.76
N MET A 40 -16.25 -20.93 -1.36
CA MET A 40 -17.69 -20.78 -1.60
C MET A 40 -18.05 -20.82 -3.09
N ARG A 41 -17.22 -20.22 -3.95
CA ARG A 41 -17.39 -20.28 -5.42
C ARG A 41 -17.41 -21.69 -5.99
N ARG A 42 -16.90 -22.69 -5.27
CA ARG A 42 -16.87 -24.10 -5.70
C ARG A 42 -18.12 -24.90 -5.30
N ILE A 43 -19.01 -24.32 -4.48
CA ILE A 43 -20.21 -25.03 -3.98
C ILE A 43 -21.19 -25.32 -5.13
N SER A 44 -21.54 -24.31 -5.92
CA SER A 44 -22.39 -24.47 -7.11
C SER A 44 -22.21 -23.28 -8.07
N HIS A 45 -22.75 -23.40 -9.29
CA HIS A 45 -22.76 -22.29 -10.25
C HIS A 45 -23.43 -21.02 -9.68
N ARG A 46 -24.50 -21.19 -8.90
CA ARG A 46 -25.22 -20.07 -8.27
C ARG A 46 -24.37 -19.36 -7.23
N TRP A 47 -23.66 -20.11 -6.38
CA TRP A 47 -22.73 -19.54 -5.41
C TRP A 47 -21.60 -18.78 -6.11
N ASN A 48 -21.01 -19.35 -7.17
CA ASN A 48 -20.00 -18.65 -7.96
C ASN A 48 -20.51 -17.32 -8.55
N ALA A 49 -21.71 -17.32 -9.14
CA ALA A 49 -22.31 -16.12 -9.71
C ALA A 49 -22.54 -15.02 -8.65
N LEU A 50 -23.09 -15.38 -7.49
CA LEU A 50 -23.33 -14.43 -6.40
C LEU A 50 -22.04 -13.93 -5.75
N SER A 51 -21.02 -14.78 -5.61
CA SER A 51 -19.69 -14.35 -5.16
C SER A 51 -19.04 -13.38 -6.14
N LEU A 52 -19.15 -13.64 -7.46
CA LEU A 52 -18.64 -12.71 -8.47
C LEU A 52 -19.41 -11.39 -8.47
N GLU A 53 -20.73 -11.42 -8.27
CA GLU A 53 -21.55 -10.22 -8.07
C GLU A 53 -21.09 -9.43 -6.83
N TYR A 54 -20.86 -10.12 -5.71
CA TYR A 54 -20.36 -9.52 -4.47
C TYR A 54 -19.00 -8.85 -4.65
N LEU A 55 -18.08 -9.50 -5.37
CA LEU A 55 -16.71 -9.01 -5.63
C LEU A 55 -16.65 -7.85 -6.66
N LYS A 56 -17.73 -7.55 -7.39
CA LYS A 56 -17.78 -6.38 -8.27
C LYS A 56 -17.72 -5.06 -7.50
N ASP A 57 -18.21 -5.06 -6.26
CA ASP A 57 -18.11 -3.90 -5.39
C ASP A 57 -16.71 -3.86 -4.76
N ARG A 58 -15.85 -3.02 -5.34
CA ARG A 58 -14.48 -2.81 -4.87
C ARG A 58 -14.41 -2.45 -3.39
N LYS A 59 -15.43 -1.80 -2.81
CA LYS A 59 -15.45 -1.41 -1.40
C LYS A 59 -15.50 -2.60 -0.44
N ARG A 60 -15.92 -3.77 -0.93
CA ARG A 60 -16.02 -5.02 -0.17
C ARG A 60 -14.76 -5.87 -0.27
N LEU A 61 -13.80 -5.48 -1.12
CA LEU A 61 -12.54 -6.19 -1.26
C LEU A 61 -11.62 -5.90 -0.06
N PRO A 62 -10.81 -6.87 0.37
CA PRO A 62 -9.82 -6.63 1.41
C PRO A 62 -8.80 -5.56 0.98
N GLU A 63 -8.30 -4.81 1.94
CA GLU A 63 -7.19 -3.88 1.79
C GLU A 63 -5.85 -4.62 1.88
N ILE A 64 -4.87 -4.18 1.10
CA ILE A 64 -3.45 -4.51 1.29
C ILE A 64 -2.87 -3.44 2.22
N GLU A 65 -2.27 -3.83 3.35
CA GLU A 65 -1.79 -2.87 4.35
C GLU A 65 -0.64 -2.03 3.81
N SER A 66 0.34 -2.69 3.18
CA SER A 66 1.52 -2.04 2.63
C SER A 66 2.09 -2.84 1.47
N PHE A 67 2.72 -2.14 0.55
CA PHE A 67 3.50 -2.68 -0.54
C PHE A 67 4.82 -1.92 -0.60
N SER A 68 5.94 -2.62 -0.62
CA SER A 68 7.27 -2.01 -0.76
C SER A 68 7.96 -2.59 -1.99
N TRP A 69 8.59 -1.71 -2.77
CA TRP A 69 9.40 -2.05 -3.94
C TRP A 69 10.75 -1.36 -3.81
N CYS A 70 11.78 -2.14 -3.53
CA CYS A 70 13.15 -1.67 -3.35
C CYS A 70 14.08 -2.34 -4.37
N ILE A 71 15.15 -1.66 -4.74
CA ILE A 71 16.21 -2.22 -5.58
C ILE A 71 17.49 -2.28 -4.74
N ASP A 72 17.94 -3.50 -4.44
CA ASP A 72 19.21 -3.79 -3.78
C ASP A 72 20.34 -3.64 -4.81
N TYR A 73 21.08 -2.54 -4.70
CA TYR A 73 22.20 -2.19 -5.58
C TYR A 73 23.32 -3.24 -5.50
N ASP A 74 23.75 -3.58 -4.29
CA ASP A 74 24.91 -4.45 -4.05
C ASP A 74 24.72 -5.82 -4.70
N ARG A 75 23.46 -6.25 -4.82
CA ARG A 75 23.12 -7.57 -5.33
C ARG A 75 22.47 -7.55 -6.71
N ALA A 76 22.21 -6.37 -7.27
CA ALA A 76 21.41 -6.17 -8.48
C ALA A 76 20.06 -6.91 -8.41
N LYS A 77 19.38 -6.84 -7.25
CA LYS A 77 18.11 -7.53 -7.01
C LYS A 77 16.99 -6.52 -6.79
N THR A 78 15.81 -6.84 -7.29
CA THR A 78 14.60 -6.14 -6.87
C THR A 78 13.96 -6.93 -5.75
N GLN A 79 13.69 -6.26 -4.64
CA GLN A 79 13.00 -6.80 -3.49
C GLN A 79 11.60 -6.21 -3.44
N MET A 80 10.60 -7.08 -3.30
CA MET A 80 9.21 -6.66 -3.20
C MET A 80 8.58 -7.29 -1.97
N GLU A 81 7.88 -6.47 -1.20
CA GLU A 81 7.25 -6.88 0.04
C GLU A 81 5.79 -6.51 0.02
N ILE A 82 4.92 -7.45 0.39
CA ILE A 82 3.49 -7.23 0.52
C ILE A 82 3.07 -7.57 1.94
N TYR A 83 2.36 -6.64 2.55
CA TYR A 83 1.85 -6.74 3.90
C TYR A 83 0.34 -6.90 3.82
N VAL A 84 -0.14 -8.06 4.24
CA VAL A 84 -1.57 -8.39 4.33
C VAL A 84 -1.84 -9.10 5.66
N LEU A 85 -3.08 -9.05 6.13
CA LEU A 85 -3.51 -9.88 7.25
C LEU A 85 -3.35 -11.37 6.88
N ASP A 86 -2.86 -12.18 7.82
CA ASP A 86 -2.60 -13.60 7.58
C ASP A 86 -3.87 -14.35 7.14
N SER A 87 -5.00 -14.03 7.77
CA SER A 87 -6.32 -14.58 7.44
C SER A 87 -6.76 -14.29 5.99
N ARG A 88 -6.18 -13.26 5.35
CA ARG A 88 -6.48 -12.85 3.97
C ARG A 88 -5.47 -13.37 2.95
N ARG A 89 -4.45 -14.13 3.35
CA ARG A 89 -3.43 -14.64 2.41
C ARG A 89 -4.02 -15.55 1.34
N ALA A 90 -4.94 -16.43 1.72
CA ALA A 90 -5.61 -17.34 0.79
C ALA A 90 -6.46 -16.57 -0.23
N PHE A 91 -7.12 -15.50 0.21
CA PHE A 91 -7.88 -14.62 -0.68
C PHE A 91 -7.01 -14.04 -1.80
N PHE A 92 -5.80 -13.59 -1.47
CA PHE A 92 -4.86 -12.99 -2.42
C PHE A 92 -4.01 -14.03 -3.19
N GLY A 93 -4.15 -15.33 -2.92
CA GLY A 93 -3.33 -16.37 -3.55
C GLY A 93 -1.85 -16.31 -3.15
N LEU A 94 -1.60 -15.97 -1.88
CA LEU A 94 -0.27 -15.76 -1.29
C LEU A 94 0.25 -16.95 -0.47
N GLU A 95 -0.40 -18.11 -0.53
CA GLU A 95 -0.08 -19.29 0.29
C GLU A 95 1.28 -19.88 -0.07
N LYS A 96 1.68 -19.77 -1.34
CA LYS A 96 2.97 -20.26 -1.84
C LYS A 96 4.10 -19.25 -1.68
N TRP A 97 3.84 -18.09 -1.09
CA TRP A 97 4.82 -17.03 -0.95
C TRP A 97 5.57 -17.15 0.37
N THR A 98 6.85 -16.79 0.36
CA THR A 98 7.71 -16.90 1.54
C THR A 98 7.26 -15.93 2.62
N LYS A 99 6.95 -16.48 3.79
CA LYS A 99 6.66 -15.71 4.99
C LYS A 99 7.97 -15.30 5.65
N ILE A 100 8.16 -14.01 5.90
CA ILE A 100 9.25 -13.55 6.74
C ILE A 100 8.70 -13.41 8.16
N PRO A 101 9.25 -14.14 9.15
CA PRO A 101 8.88 -13.93 10.53
C PRO A 101 9.29 -12.50 10.92
N ASN A 102 8.31 -11.67 11.25
CA ASN A 102 8.54 -10.33 11.77
C ASN A 102 8.27 -10.34 13.29
N THR A 103 9.08 -9.58 14.03
CA THR A 103 9.04 -9.50 15.50
C THR A 103 7.77 -8.82 16.02
N ASP A 104 7.10 -8.01 15.19
CA ASP A 104 6.01 -7.14 15.62
C ASP A 104 4.62 -7.62 15.14
N LYS A 105 4.20 -8.85 15.49
CA LYS A 105 2.83 -9.43 15.34
C LYS A 105 2.10 -9.24 13.98
N LYS A 106 2.73 -8.64 12.98
CA LYS A 106 2.25 -8.37 11.64
C LYS A 106 3.14 -9.12 10.68
N GLU A 107 2.54 -10.02 9.91
CA GLU A 107 3.30 -10.91 9.06
C GLU A 107 3.65 -10.24 7.73
N ILE A 108 4.90 -10.41 7.33
CA ILE A 108 5.41 -9.91 6.06
C ILE A 108 5.37 -11.07 5.08
N VAL A 109 4.62 -10.90 3.99
CA VAL A 109 4.69 -11.82 2.86
C VAL A 109 5.70 -11.24 1.89
N ASN A 110 6.92 -11.77 1.91
CA ASN A 110 7.93 -11.36 0.96
C ASN A 110 7.69 -12.14 -0.33
N LEU A 111 7.56 -11.42 -1.44
CA LEU A 111 7.66 -12.08 -2.72
C LEU A 111 9.15 -12.28 -2.99
N GLU A 112 9.55 -13.54 -2.93
CA GLU A 112 10.60 -14.13 -3.77
C GLU A 112 11.68 -13.12 -4.19
N ARG A 113 12.80 -13.09 -3.46
CA ARG A 113 14.05 -12.45 -3.93
C ARG A 113 14.48 -13.16 -5.22
N GLU A 114 13.90 -12.80 -6.34
CA GLU A 114 14.36 -13.28 -7.64
C GLU A 114 15.65 -12.55 -7.95
N ASN A 115 16.74 -13.30 -7.91
CA ASN A 115 18.11 -12.81 -8.09
C ASN A 115 18.38 -12.27 -9.51
N SER A 116 17.36 -12.17 -10.36
CA SER A 116 17.47 -11.75 -11.75
C SER A 116 16.06 -11.56 -12.30
N PHE A 117 15.74 -10.36 -12.79
CA PHE A 117 14.68 -10.14 -13.76
C PHE A 117 15.05 -10.84 -15.08
N SER A 118 15.08 -12.17 -15.07
CA SER A 118 15.18 -12.94 -16.30
C SER A 118 13.95 -12.62 -17.17
N ALA A 119 14.08 -12.74 -18.49
CA ALA A 119 13.01 -12.34 -19.41
C ALA A 119 11.66 -13.05 -19.15
N SER A 120 11.66 -14.23 -18.51
CA SER A 120 10.45 -14.96 -18.11
C SER A 120 9.78 -14.34 -16.88
N VAL A 121 10.56 -13.86 -15.91
CA VAL A 121 10.10 -13.14 -14.72
C VAL A 121 9.42 -11.82 -15.10
N LYS A 122 10.03 -11.09 -16.05
CA LYS A 122 9.48 -9.83 -16.60
C LYS A 122 8.05 -9.96 -17.12
N LYS A 123 7.59 -11.16 -17.53
CA LYS A 123 6.22 -11.35 -18.03
C LYS A 123 5.25 -11.89 -16.98
N ARG A 124 5.71 -12.73 -16.05
CA ARG A 124 4.82 -13.38 -15.07
C ARG A 124 4.51 -12.49 -13.89
N LEU A 125 5.51 -11.77 -13.39
CA LEU A 125 5.36 -10.93 -12.21
C LEU A 125 4.32 -9.80 -12.43
N PRO A 126 4.36 -9.04 -13.54
CA PRO A 126 3.36 -8.01 -13.77
C PRO A 126 1.93 -8.54 -13.80
N ASN A 127 1.69 -9.66 -14.48
CA ASN A 127 0.36 -10.27 -14.54
C ASN A 127 -0.13 -10.81 -13.17
N ARG A 128 0.79 -11.20 -12.28
CA ARG A 128 0.43 -11.60 -10.91
C ARG A 128 0.09 -10.37 -10.07
N LEU A 129 0.89 -9.32 -10.14
CA LEU A 129 0.69 -8.08 -9.41
C LEU A 129 -0.57 -7.32 -9.86
N THR A 130 -0.80 -7.22 -11.17
CA THR A 130 -2.03 -6.63 -11.70
C THR A 130 -3.26 -7.36 -11.17
N ARG A 131 -3.25 -8.70 -11.13
CA ARG A 131 -4.37 -9.47 -10.56
C ARG A 131 -4.50 -9.26 -9.05
N LEU A 132 -3.38 -9.22 -8.33
CA LEU A 132 -3.36 -8.96 -6.88
C LEU A 132 -3.98 -7.59 -6.57
N PHE A 133 -3.51 -6.52 -7.21
CA PHE A 133 -3.99 -5.15 -6.98
C PHE A 133 -5.41 -4.92 -7.52
N ALA A 134 -5.82 -5.63 -8.57
CA ALA A 134 -7.23 -5.64 -9.00
C ALA A 134 -8.15 -6.31 -7.97
N SER A 135 -7.62 -7.15 -7.08
CA SER A 135 -8.38 -7.90 -6.08
C SER A 135 -8.46 -7.19 -4.73
N CYS A 136 -7.85 -6.00 -4.56
CA CYS A 136 -7.93 -5.25 -3.31
C CYS A 136 -8.79 -3.98 -3.45
N SER A 137 -9.36 -3.52 -2.34
CA SER A 137 -10.14 -2.27 -2.33
C SER A 137 -9.25 -1.05 -2.47
N ARG A 138 -8.14 -1.05 -1.74
CA ARG A 138 -7.10 0.00 -1.67
C ARG A 138 -5.77 -0.61 -1.22
N ILE A 139 -4.70 0.18 -1.33
CA ILE A 139 -3.41 -0.11 -0.69
C ILE A 139 -3.14 0.97 0.36
N GLY A 140 -2.84 0.55 1.59
CA GLY A 140 -2.65 1.46 2.72
C GLY A 140 -1.38 2.29 2.65
N LYS A 141 -0.28 1.72 2.14
CA LYS A 141 1.00 2.38 1.90
C LYS A 141 1.72 1.75 0.71
N VAL A 142 2.24 2.56 -0.22
CA VAL A 142 3.17 2.12 -1.27
C VAL A 142 4.51 2.78 -1.02
N GLU A 143 5.54 1.98 -0.77
CA GLU A 143 6.89 2.43 -0.49
C GLU A 143 7.81 2.12 -1.67
N LEU A 144 8.43 3.16 -2.23
CA LEU A 144 9.33 3.06 -3.38
C LEU A 144 10.69 3.61 -2.97
N ASP A 145 11.71 2.77 -3.03
CA ASP A 145 13.08 3.21 -2.87
C ASP A 145 13.56 3.82 -4.18
N LEU A 146 13.80 5.13 -4.20
CA LEU A 146 14.22 5.91 -5.35
C LEU A 146 15.73 6.22 -5.36
N GLY A 147 16.54 5.50 -4.58
CA GLY A 147 18.00 5.70 -4.51
C GLY A 147 18.76 5.35 -5.77
N ILE A 148 18.11 4.86 -6.83
CA ILE A 148 18.77 4.34 -8.03
C ILE A 148 18.06 4.83 -9.29
N GLU A 149 18.82 5.35 -10.26
CA GLU A 149 18.33 5.83 -11.57
C GLU A 149 17.46 4.81 -12.33
N ARG A 150 17.64 3.51 -12.05
CA ARG A 150 16.91 2.41 -12.70
C ARG A 150 15.42 2.39 -12.40
N LEU A 151 14.95 3.04 -11.32
CA LEU A 151 13.54 2.99 -10.96
C LEU A 151 12.62 3.66 -11.96
N LEU A 152 13.07 4.62 -12.77
CA LEU A 152 12.21 5.25 -13.77
C LEU A 152 11.63 4.27 -14.78
N ILE A 153 12.44 3.30 -15.21
CA ILE A 153 12.00 2.25 -16.14
C ILE A 153 10.91 1.40 -15.47
N ASP A 154 11.08 1.13 -14.19
CA ASP A 154 10.14 0.34 -13.40
C ASP A 154 8.86 1.12 -13.05
N MET A 155 8.92 2.46 -12.90
CA MET A 155 7.75 3.28 -12.54
C MET A 155 6.62 3.19 -13.55
N ARG A 156 6.92 3.17 -14.85
CA ARG A 156 5.89 3.03 -15.89
C ARG A 156 5.20 1.67 -15.80
N ASP A 157 5.97 0.61 -15.60
CA ASP A 157 5.42 -0.73 -15.47
C ASP A 157 4.69 -0.91 -14.14
N LEU A 158 5.19 -0.29 -13.07
CA LEU A 158 4.53 -0.23 -11.76
C LEU A 158 3.18 0.48 -11.86
N THR A 159 3.11 1.62 -12.55
CA THR A 159 1.85 2.34 -12.80
C THR A 159 0.82 1.41 -13.46
N LYS A 160 1.23 0.65 -14.49
CA LYS A 160 0.37 -0.32 -15.16
C LYS A 160 -0.03 -1.48 -14.24
N MET A 161 0.89 -1.95 -13.39
CA MET A 161 0.63 -3.03 -12.45
C MET A 161 -0.40 -2.61 -11.40
N LEU A 162 -0.24 -1.43 -10.81
CA LEU A 162 -1.17 -0.86 -9.83
C LEU A 162 -2.55 -0.60 -10.45
N GLY A 163 -2.61 -0.22 -11.73
CA GLY A 163 -3.86 -0.04 -12.45
C GLY A 163 -4.67 1.14 -11.89
N ALA A 164 -5.92 0.91 -11.50
CA ALA A 164 -6.80 1.93 -10.90
C ALA A 164 -6.98 1.77 -9.38
N VAL A 165 -6.06 1.07 -8.70
CA VAL A 165 -6.14 0.90 -7.25
C VAL A 165 -5.91 2.22 -6.53
N PRO A 166 -6.81 2.65 -5.62
CA PRO A 166 -6.55 3.77 -4.74
C PRO A 166 -5.42 3.45 -3.77
N ILE A 167 -4.52 4.40 -3.54
CA ILE A 167 -3.42 4.26 -2.60
C ILE A 167 -3.56 5.36 -1.56
N ARG A 168 -3.53 5.04 -0.27
CA ARG A 168 -3.69 6.07 0.78
C ARG A 168 -2.41 6.90 0.96
N GLU A 169 -1.26 6.23 1.00
CA GLU A 169 0.03 6.87 1.23
C GLU A 169 1.06 6.36 0.22
N PHE A 170 1.77 7.28 -0.43
CA PHE A 170 3.03 6.95 -1.09
C PHE A 170 4.21 7.37 -0.21
N ALA A 171 5.18 6.50 -0.04
CA ALA A 171 6.43 6.79 0.62
C ALA A 171 7.59 6.63 -0.37
N PHE A 172 8.34 7.71 -0.57
CA PHE A 172 9.53 7.72 -1.42
C PHE A 172 10.76 7.73 -0.54
N ILE A 173 11.54 6.65 -0.58
CA ILE A 173 12.75 6.49 0.23
C ILE A 173 13.97 6.73 -0.65
N GLY A 174 15.07 7.18 -0.05
CA GLY A 174 16.35 7.27 -0.75
C GLY A 174 16.31 8.25 -1.91
N LEU A 175 15.51 9.31 -1.83
CA LEU A 175 15.27 10.22 -2.95
C LEU A 175 16.57 10.94 -3.36
N GLN A 176 17.30 10.34 -4.30
CA GLN A 176 18.51 10.87 -4.96
C GLN A 176 18.21 11.34 -6.39
N CYS A 177 16.94 11.41 -6.75
CA CYS A 177 16.49 11.47 -8.14
C CYS A 177 16.84 12.76 -8.86
N PHE A 178 16.91 12.66 -10.19
CA PHE A 178 17.01 13.81 -11.07
C PHE A 178 15.66 14.49 -11.27
N ASP A 179 15.75 15.71 -11.79
CA ASP A 179 14.65 16.64 -12.00
C ASP A 179 13.45 16.08 -12.77
N SER A 180 13.68 15.23 -13.77
CA SER A 180 12.62 14.63 -14.59
C SER A 180 11.76 13.63 -13.81
N ASP A 181 12.30 13.11 -12.72
CA ASP A 181 11.79 11.91 -12.07
C ASP A 181 10.78 12.29 -10.99
N LEU A 182 11.05 13.41 -10.31
CA LEU A 182 10.19 13.99 -9.29
C LEU A 182 8.77 14.23 -9.82
N LYS A 183 8.64 14.75 -11.05
CA LYS A 183 7.31 14.93 -11.67
C LYS A 183 6.60 13.61 -11.91
N THR A 184 7.30 12.60 -12.42
CA THR A 184 6.73 11.27 -12.67
C THR A 184 6.23 10.63 -11.37
N VAL A 185 6.98 10.83 -10.29
CA VAL A 185 6.63 10.37 -8.94
C VAL A 185 5.35 11.05 -8.41
N MET A 186 5.23 12.37 -8.61
CA MET A 186 4.02 13.12 -8.27
C MET A 186 2.81 12.69 -9.09
N ASP A 187 2.99 12.56 -10.40
CA ASP A 187 1.95 12.14 -11.33
C ASP A 187 1.43 10.75 -10.96
N LEU A 188 2.32 9.82 -10.53
CA LEU A 188 1.94 8.52 -10.02
C LEU A 188 1.06 8.65 -8.76
N ALA A 189 1.50 9.41 -7.77
CA ALA A 189 0.74 9.58 -6.52
C ALA A 189 -0.64 10.20 -6.77
N LEU A 190 -0.74 11.19 -7.67
CA LEU A 190 -1.99 11.79 -8.09
C LEU A 190 -2.89 10.81 -8.85
N ALA A 191 -2.34 10.03 -9.78
CA ALA A 191 -3.10 9.07 -10.58
C ALA A 191 -3.79 7.99 -9.73
N HIS A 192 -3.26 7.72 -8.54
CA HIS A 192 -3.80 6.75 -7.59
C HIS A 192 -4.58 7.37 -6.43
N ASN A 193 -4.94 8.67 -6.53
CA ASN A 193 -5.68 9.41 -5.51
C ASN A 193 -5.03 9.32 -4.12
N ALA A 194 -3.71 9.51 -4.06
CA ALA A 194 -3.00 9.52 -2.79
C ALA A 194 -3.47 10.65 -1.88
N ASP A 195 -3.78 10.31 -0.63
CA ASP A 195 -4.12 11.29 0.40
C ASP A 195 -2.85 11.93 0.97
N ARG A 196 -1.80 11.11 1.10
CA ARG A 196 -0.56 11.43 1.79
C ARG A 196 0.66 11.06 0.96
N VAL A 197 1.69 11.91 1.05
CA VAL A 197 3.03 11.59 0.56
C VAL A 197 4.03 11.67 1.71
N SER A 198 4.91 10.69 1.79
CA SER A 198 6.01 10.60 2.74
C SER A 198 7.31 10.59 1.95
N ILE A 199 8.27 11.43 2.32
CA ILE A 199 9.56 11.58 1.65
C ILE A 199 10.62 11.26 2.68
N SER A 200 11.39 10.20 2.47
CA SER A 200 12.50 9.84 3.32
C SER A 200 13.80 10.03 2.55
N THR A 201 14.69 10.84 3.08
CA THR A 201 16.04 11.00 2.55
C THR A 201 17.04 10.50 3.60
N GLU A 202 17.92 9.60 3.16
CA GLU A 202 19.14 9.33 3.90
C GLU A 202 20.11 10.43 3.53
N THR A 203 20.30 11.39 4.44
CA THR A 203 21.22 12.49 4.18
C THR A 203 22.64 11.95 4.17
N ASN A 204 23.24 11.85 2.99
CA ASN A 204 24.69 11.99 2.91
C ASN A 204 25.04 13.44 3.32
N ARG A 205 26.27 13.69 3.75
CA ARG A 205 26.70 15.04 4.21
C ARG A 205 26.50 16.15 3.17
N GLU A 206 26.33 15.79 1.90
CA GLU A 206 26.17 16.72 0.78
C GLU A 206 24.71 17.08 0.48
N PHE A 207 23.73 16.32 1.00
CA PHE A 207 22.32 16.47 0.66
C PHE A 207 21.54 17.46 1.54
N ALA A 208 21.95 17.68 2.78
CA ALA A 208 21.24 18.59 3.69
C ALA A 208 21.23 20.05 3.21
N PRO A 209 22.34 20.61 2.69
CA PRO A 209 22.33 21.96 2.14
C PRO A 209 21.44 22.11 0.91
N SER A 210 21.40 21.09 0.03
CA SER A 210 20.63 21.17 -1.23
C SER A 210 19.10 21.25 -1.02
N ILE A 211 18.60 20.62 0.05
CA ILE A 211 17.19 20.77 0.49
C ILE A 211 16.89 22.21 0.90
N LEU A 212 17.82 22.84 1.63
CA LEU A 212 17.65 24.15 2.24
C LEU A 212 17.91 25.33 1.29
N GLU A 213 18.80 25.15 0.31
CA GLU A 213 19.34 26.23 -0.53
C GLU A 213 18.59 26.43 -1.86
N GLY A 214 17.47 25.73 -2.08
CA GLY A 214 16.59 26.00 -3.22
C GLY A 214 16.78 25.07 -4.42
N GLY A 215 17.23 23.83 -4.18
CA GLY A 215 17.20 22.79 -5.20
C GLY A 215 15.78 22.28 -5.53
N LYS A 216 15.66 21.44 -6.55
CA LYS A 216 14.37 20.92 -7.04
C LYS A 216 13.60 20.09 -6.03
N LEU A 217 14.30 19.48 -5.06
CA LEU A 217 13.65 18.81 -3.94
C LEU A 217 12.79 19.78 -3.12
N ARG A 218 13.23 21.03 -2.94
CA ARG A 218 12.40 22.07 -2.32
C ARG A 218 11.16 22.35 -3.16
N GLU A 219 11.30 22.53 -4.47
CA GLU A 219 10.17 22.75 -5.38
C GLU A 219 9.18 21.59 -5.32
N PHE A 220 9.67 20.36 -5.35
CA PHE A 220 8.88 19.13 -5.19
C PHE A 220 8.14 19.06 -3.86
N ILE A 221 8.79 19.40 -2.74
CA ILE A 221 8.14 19.45 -1.42
C ILE A 221 7.03 20.52 -1.40
N VAL A 222 7.29 21.70 -1.95
CA VAL A 222 6.30 22.78 -2.03
C VAL A 222 5.11 22.37 -2.89
N GLU A 223 5.38 21.73 -4.03
CA GLU A 223 4.33 21.18 -4.90
C GLU A 223 3.51 20.11 -4.17
N ALA A 224 4.16 19.18 -3.46
CA ALA A 224 3.49 18.15 -2.65
C ALA A 224 2.59 18.75 -1.56
N ILE A 225 3.04 19.80 -0.88
CA ILE A 225 2.23 20.53 0.11
C ILE A 225 0.97 21.14 -0.53
N GLY A 226 1.06 21.57 -1.80
CA GLY A 226 -0.08 22.10 -2.53
C GLY A 226 -1.07 21.03 -3.01
N LEU A 227 -0.62 19.77 -3.17
CA LEU A 227 -1.38 18.70 -3.81
C LEU A 227 -1.98 17.67 -2.84
N PHE A 228 -1.33 17.42 -1.70
CA PHE A 228 -1.70 16.34 -0.77
C PHE A 228 -2.23 16.86 0.56
N SER A 229 -3.09 16.07 1.21
CA SER A 229 -3.67 16.44 2.51
C SER A 229 -2.66 16.39 3.66
N SER A 230 -1.58 15.62 3.49
CA SER A 230 -0.50 15.47 4.45
C SER A 230 0.79 15.16 3.70
N VAL A 231 1.86 15.86 4.06
CA VAL A 231 3.21 15.60 3.59
C VAL A 231 4.10 15.29 4.80
N GLU A 232 4.73 14.13 4.80
CA GLU A 232 5.73 13.77 5.81
C GLU A 232 7.12 13.82 5.21
N ILE A 233 8.07 14.45 5.89
CA ILE A 233 9.47 14.48 5.50
C ILE A 233 10.27 13.83 6.62
N THR A 234 10.91 12.71 6.33
CA THR A 234 11.81 12.02 7.24
C THR A 234 13.24 12.22 6.77
N MET A 235 14.08 12.72 7.67
CA MET A 235 15.51 12.85 7.46
C MET A 235 16.24 11.91 8.41
N VAL A 236 17.13 11.09 7.86
CA VAL A 236 18.00 10.20 8.65
C VAL A 236 19.42 10.77 8.60
N TYR A 237 19.97 11.11 9.77
CA TYR A 237 21.29 11.75 9.87
C TYR A 237 22.39 10.78 10.34
N PRO A 238 23.63 10.93 9.84
CA PRO A 238 24.75 10.05 10.17
C PRO A 238 25.21 10.22 11.63
N SER A 239 25.84 9.18 12.21
CA SER A 239 26.41 9.19 13.57
C SER A 239 27.51 10.21 13.78
N ASP A 240 28.37 10.34 12.78
CA ASP A 240 29.79 10.57 13.02
C ASP A 240 30.23 11.97 12.61
N GLY A 241 29.50 13.04 12.95
CA GLY A 241 29.92 14.38 12.53
C GLY A 241 29.46 15.53 13.39
N ASP A 242 30.32 16.55 13.46
CA ASP A 242 30.10 17.88 14.06
C ASP A 242 29.05 18.73 13.31
N PHE A 243 28.20 18.12 12.48
CA PHE A 243 27.20 18.85 11.70
C PHE A 243 26.01 19.21 12.60
N ASN A 244 25.67 20.50 12.65
CA ASN A 244 24.57 21.02 13.44
C ASN A 244 23.21 20.69 12.79
N TRP A 245 22.78 19.44 12.94
CA TRP A 245 21.49 18.96 12.40
C TRP A 245 20.29 19.65 13.02
N GLU A 246 20.38 20.04 14.29
CA GLU A 246 19.30 20.73 14.99
C GLU A 246 18.99 22.08 14.33
N GLU A 247 20.02 22.87 14.00
CA GLU A 247 19.87 24.15 13.31
C GLU A 247 19.30 23.97 11.90
N THR A 248 19.76 22.94 11.18
CA THR A 248 19.29 22.58 9.83
C THR A 248 17.81 22.21 9.84
N VAL A 249 17.41 21.33 10.76
CA VAL A 249 16.01 20.91 10.97
C VAL A 249 15.15 22.11 11.35
N PHE A 250 15.63 22.95 12.26
CA PHE A 250 14.89 24.12 12.73
C PHE A 250 14.68 25.15 11.62
N ASP A 251 15.70 25.39 10.78
CA ASP A 251 15.56 26.26 9.61
C ASP A 251 14.58 25.67 8.58
N LEU A 252 14.67 24.37 8.30
CA LEU A 252 13.73 23.68 7.39
C LEU A 252 12.29 23.79 7.91
N GLU A 253 12.05 23.45 9.17
CA GLU A 253 10.74 23.55 9.80
C GLU A 253 10.20 24.98 9.71
N ARG A 254 11.03 25.99 9.99
CA ARG A 254 10.64 27.40 9.89
C ARG A 254 10.21 27.75 8.46
N LYS A 255 11.01 27.38 7.46
CA LYS A 255 10.69 27.60 6.04
C LYS A 255 9.40 26.89 5.62
N LEU A 256 9.20 25.65 6.05
CA LEU A 256 7.99 24.87 5.75
C LEU A 256 6.75 25.44 6.44
N LYS A 257 6.87 25.94 7.68
CA LYS A 257 5.78 26.63 8.39
C LYS A 257 5.32 27.89 7.66
N VAL A 258 6.25 28.65 7.07
CA VAL A 258 5.89 29.83 6.25
C VAL A 258 5.05 29.41 5.03
N ILE A 259 5.35 28.26 4.43
CA ILE A 259 4.69 27.78 3.21
C ILE A 259 3.34 27.12 3.52
N ALA A 260 3.30 26.18 4.45
CA ALA A 260 2.12 25.37 4.75
C ALA A 260 1.21 25.97 5.85
N GLY A 261 1.73 26.93 6.60
CA GLY A 261 1.05 27.55 7.74
C GLY A 261 1.07 26.72 9.03
N ALA A 262 1.39 25.43 8.98
CA ALA A 262 1.59 24.56 10.14
C ALA A 262 2.55 23.39 9.79
N ALA A 263 3.45 23.07 10.72
CA ALA A 263 4.30 21.88 10.66
C ALA A 263 4.57 21.40 12.09
N THR A 264 4.69 20.08 12.27
CA THR A 264 5.05 19.45 13.54
C THR A 264 6.29 18.61 13.36
N THR A 265 7.27 18.78 14.24
CA THR A 265 8.51 18.01 14.22
C THR A 265 8.52 16.98 15.34
N LYS A 266 8.99 15.77 15.04
CA LYS A 266 9.26 14.70 16.00
C LYS A 266 10.70 14.23 15.78
N SER A 267 11.49 14.18 16.85
CA SER A 267 12.83 13.57 16.85
C SER A 267 12.77 12.19 17.50
N ASP A 268 13.45 11.22 16.90
CA ASP A 268 13.79 9.94 17.50
C ASP A 268 15.32 9.85 17.53
N ASP A 269 15.90 10.36 18.61
CA ASP A 269 17.35 10.46 18.79
C ASP A 269 18.01 9.07 18.80
N GLY A 270 17.29 8.05 19.27
CA GLY A 270 17.76 6.67 19.29
C GLY A 270 17.92 6.08 17.89
N LYS A 271 17.11 6.54 16.92
CA LYS A 271 17.18 6.12 15.51
C LYS A 271 17.84 7.15 14.60
N ARG A 272 18.23 8.31 15.15
CA ARG A 272 18.75 9.46 14.40
C ARG A 272 17.83 9.87 13.25
N ARG A 273 16.56 10.03 13.60
CA ARG A 273 15.53 10.41 12.63
C ARG A 273 14.82 11.65 13.11
N VAL A 274 14.68 12.61 12.20
CA VAL A 274 13.74 13.70 12.37
C VAL A 274 12.63 13.55 11.36
N CYS A 275 11.40 13.58 11.84
CA CYS A 275 10.20 13.56 11.03
C CYS A 275 9.48 14.91 11.16
N ILE A 276 9.28 15.59 10.03
CA ILE A 276 8.49 16.80 9.92
C ILE A 276 7.19 16.44 9.21
N THR A 277 6.07 16.57 9.90
CA THR A 277 4.73 16.38 9.31
C THR A 277 4.11 17.73 9.01
N ILE A 278 3.60 17.88 7.80
CA ILE A 278 2.99 19.09 7.26
C ILE A 278 1.54 18.77 6.92
N VAL A 279 0.62 19.57 7.46
CA VAL A 279 -0.82 19.48 7.17
C VAL A 279 -1.24 20.81 6.55
N PRO A 280 -1.43 20.89 5.22
CA PRO A 280 -1.71 22.16 4.55
C PRO A 280 -3.10 22.66 4.92
N LYS A 281 -3.24 23.98 5.14
CA LYS A 281 -4.51 24.60 5.58
C LYS A 281 -5.63 24.56 4.52
N THR A 282 -5.30 24.34 3.25
CA THR A 282 -6.15 24.73 2.10
C THR A 282 -6.66 23.57 1.21
N VAL A 283 -6.46 22.30 1.57
CA VAL A 283 -6.79 21.18 0.66
C VAL A 283 -8.30 20.90 0.53
N ASN A 284 -9.17 21.64 1.23
CA ASN A 284 -10.62 21.41 1.23
C ASN A 284 -11.35 21.61 -0.12
N ASN A 285 -10.68 22.03 -1.20
CA ASN A 285 -11.35 22.33 -2.47
C ASN A 285 -11.42 21.16 -3.49
N ARG A 286 -10.75 20.02 -3.25
CA ARG A 286 -10.72 18.91 -4.24
C ARG A 286 -11.96 18.00 -4.24
N ALA A 287 -12.74 17.95 -3.15
CA ALA A 287 -13.91 17.09 -3.07
C ALA A 287 -15.06 17.45 -4.05
N ASN A 288 -15.01 18.62 -4.70
CA ASN A 288 -16.08 19.13 -5.55
C ASN A 288 -15.80 19.11 -7.07
N GLN A 289 -14.69 18.52 -7.53
CA GLN A 289 -14.31 18.57 -8.97
C GLN A 289 -14.34 17.21 -9.71
N THR A 290 -14.70 16.12 -9.05
CA THR A 290 -14.91 14.81 -9.70
C THR A 290 -16.38 14.42 -9.60
N GLY A 291 -17.20 15.03 -10.46
CA GLY A 291 -18.58 14.64 -10.75
C GLY A 291 -18.68 14.10 -12.17
#